data_AF-A0A1V4TI99-F1
#
_entry.id   AF-A0A1V4TI99-F1
#
_cell.length_a   1.000
_cell.length_b   1.000
_cell.length_c   1.000
_cell.angle_alpha   90.00
_cell.angle_beta   90.00
_cell.angle_gamma   90.00
#
_symmetry.space_group_name_H-M   'P 1'
#
loop_
_entity.id
_entity.type
_entity.pdbx_description
1 polymer ?
#
loop_
_entity_poly.entity_id
_entity_poly.type
_entity_poly.pdbx_seq_one_letter_code
_entity_poly.pdbx_strand_id
1 'polypeptide(L)'
;MRIYILSSGKYGSRVTNNLAEHGMASNIVGIEEFPEDLPLFIDEFQEYIPHNLPLADLILAVGLSGDINMIVPEVARRTGAKSAIIPIYGPEQMPPGLQQEITESAPDVRIVFPKPFCSLEPVGDAPIDEFASHFGKPVLFIKSDRFIKKVEVLRGAPCGSTNYIARGLWSMPEDEAELQATQKLHNYPCNASTDTDPSVGDTSMHLASYQIKEAVKRALGFAVKSAVVDSEICNLDKCQEECIKSCPQVLIGLDTITLDGDGQVVIDPATCGYCEICLKECPLNAISIETGRFEL
;
A
#
# COMPACT_ATOMS: atom_id res chain seq x y z
N MET A 1 -21.68 0.70 3.47
CA MET A 1 -21.22 -0.68 3.19
C MET A 1 -21.13 -1.56 4.44
N ARG A 2 -21.35 -2.87 4.31
CA ARG A 2 -21.13 -3.93 5.34
C ARG A 2 -19.82 -4.67 5.09
N ILE A 3 -18.97 -4.78 6.10
CA ILE A 3 -17.65 -5.40 6.03
C ILE A 3 -17.62 -6.66 6.90
N TYR A 4 -17.24 -7.79 6.31
CA TYR A 4 -16.92 -9.00 7.05
C TYR A 4 -15.41 -9.21 7.06
N ILE A 5 -14.82 -9.31 8.25
CA ILE A 5 -13.36 -9.36 8.42
C ILE A 5 -12.95 -10.80 8.69
N LEU A 6 -12.00 -11.30 7.90
CA LEU A 6 -11.25 -12.53 8.17
C LEU A 6 -9.88 -12.09 8.71
N SER A 7 -9.59 -12.40 9.97
CA SER A 7 -8.46 -11.85 10.70
C SER A 7 -7.56 -12.95 11.24
N SER A 8 -6.25 -12.73 11.28
CA SER A 8 -5.33 -13.56 12.06
C SER A 8 -4.24 -12.72 12.74
N GLY A 9 -3.79 -13.22 13.88
CA GLY A 9 -2.69 -12.68 14.66
C GLY A 9 -2.87 -11.24 15.16
N LYS A 10 -1.77 -10.69 15.67
CA LYS A 10 -1.73 -9.32 16.23
C LYS A 10 -1.97 -8.25 15.17
N TYR A 11 -1.70 -8.55 13.90
CA TYR A 11 -1.88 -7.61 12.81
C TYR A 11 -3.32 -7.44 12.40
N GLY A 12 -4.04 -8.55 12.17
CA GLY A 12 -5.47 -8.50 11.89
C GLY A 12 -6.21 -7.74 12.99
N SER A 13 -5.89 -8.06 14.26
CA SER A 13 -6.39 -7.32 15.43
C SER A 13 -6.13 -5.81 15.36
N ARG A 14 -4.90 -5.40 14.99
CA ARG A 14 -4.53 -3.99 14.91
C ARG A 14 -5.27 -3.24 13.82
N VAL A 15 -5.40 -3.86 12.64
CA VAL A 15 -6.19 -3.29 11.55
C VAL A 15 -7.64 -3.12 12.00
N THR A 16 -8.26 -4.19 12.49
CA THR A 16 -9.65 -4.17 12.96
C THR A 16 -9.90 -3.08 14.02
N ASN A 17 -9.01 -2.96 15.01
CA ASN A 17 -9.12 -1.92 16.03
C ASN A 17 -9.00 -0.52 15.44
N ASN A 18 -8.02 -0.28 14.57
CA ASN A 18 -7.84 1.03 13.95
C ASN A 18 -9.03 1.41 13.05
N LEU A 19 -9.61 0.45 12.30
CA LEU A 19 -10.84 0.65 11.52
C LEU A 19 -12.02 1.05 12.42
N ALA A 20 -12.21 0.31 13.53
CA ALA A 20 -13.29 0.57 14.46
C ALA A 20 -13.16 1.96 15.13
N GLU A 21 -11.97 2.29 15.63
CA GLU A 21 -11.68 3.57 16.30
C GLU A 21 -11.83 4.78 15.37
N HIS A 22 -11.63 4.61 14.07
CA HIS A 22 -11.60 5.71 13.10
C HIS A 22 -12.74 5.63 12.06
N GLY A 23 -13.93 5.25 12.52
CA GLY A 23 -15.19 5.54 11.81
C GLY A 23 -15.81 4.38 11.04
N MET A 24 -15.25 3.17 11.09
CA MET A 24 -15.83 2.00 10.42
C MET A 24 -16.47 0.97 11.38
N ALA A 25 -16.55 1.26 12.69
CA ALA A 25 -17.16 0.33 13.66
C ALA A 25 -18.58 -0.11 13.26
N SER A 26 -19.41 0.82 12.77
CA SER A 26 -20.78 0.52 12.33
C SER A 26 -20.86 -0.27 11.03
N ASN A 27 -19.77 -0.32 10.24
CA ASN A 27 -19.70 -1.06 8.99
C ASN A 27 -19.32 -2.52 9.22
N ILE A 28 -18.64 -2.84 10.31
CA ILE A 28 -18.17 -4.20 10.61
C ILE A 28 -19.35 -5.06 11.08
N VAL A 29 -19.76 -6.03 10.26
CA VAL A 29 -20.90 -6.92 10.55
C VAL A 29 -20.50 -8.25 11.19
N GLY A 30 -19.20 -8.55 11.21
CA GLY A 30 -18.64 -9.74 11.83
C GLY A 30 -17.14 -9.82 11.64
N ILE A 31 -16.48 -10.56 12.52
CA ILE A 31 -15.05 -10.85 12.48
C ILE A 31 -14.91 -12.36 12.71
N GLU A 32 -14.21 -13.03 11.81
CA GLU A 32 -13.70 -14.39 12.03
C GLU A 32 -12.22 -14.32 12.35
N GLU A 33 -11.78 -15.00 13.41
CA GLU A 33 -10.38 -15.07 13.80
C GLU A 33 -9.80 -16.46 13.55
N PHE A 34 -8.69 -16.51 12.81
CA PHE A 34 -7.95 -17.72 12.51
C PHE A 34 -6.68 -17.83 13.37
N PRO A 35 -6.22 -19.05 13.69
CA PRO A 35 -4.93 -19.25 14.34
C PRO A 35 -3.78 -18.63 13.52
N GLU A 36 -2.73 -18.15 14.21
CA GLU A 36 -1.55 -17.53 13.58
C GLU A 36 -0.53 -18.58 13.12
N ASP A 37 -0.60 -19.80 13.66
CA ASP A 37 0.32 -20.92 13.41
C ASP A 37 -0.17 -21.89 12.33
N LEU A 38 -1.13 -21.48 11.49
CA LEU A 38 -1.57 -22.28 10.36
C LEU A 38 -0.42 -22.47 9.35
N PRO A 39 -0.30 -23.67 8.75
CA PRO A 39 0.69 -23.91 7.70
C PRO A 39 0.38 -23.07 6.46
N LEU A 40 1.42 -22.74 5.69
CA LEU A 40 1.26 -22.01 4.43
C LEU A 40 0.51 -22.83 3.36
N PHE A 41 0.60 -24.16 3.44
CA PHE A 41 -0.09 -25.09 2.55
C PHE A 41 -1.16 -25.84 3.33
N ILE A 42 -2.40 -25.83 2.83
CA ILE A 42 -3.56 -26.45 3.50
C ILE A 42 -4.33 -27.28 2.47
N ASP A 43 -4.33 -28.60 2.66
CA ASP A 43 -5.03 -29.55 1.75
C ASP A 43 -6.54 -29.29 1.70
N GLU A 44 -7.20 -29.14 2.86
CA GLU A 44 -8.66 -29.01 2.99
C GLU A 44 -9.02 -27.65 3.62
N PHE A 45 -8.74 -26.55 2.90
CA PHE A 45 -9.05 -25.19 3.38
C PHE A 45 -10.55 -24.96 3.62
N GLN A 46 -11.41 -25.78 3.03
CA GLN A 46 -12.87 -25.72 3.14
C GLN A 46 -13.36 -25.95 4.58
N GLU A 47 -12.59 -26.70 5.38
CA GLU A 47 -12.89 -26.94 6.80
C GLU A 47 -12.79 -25.65 7.64
N TYR A 48 -12.03 -24.67 7.16
CA TYR A 48 -11.85 -23.37 7.83
C TYR A 48 -12.94 -22.36 7.46
N ILE A 49 -13.86 -22.68 6.55
CA ILE A 49 -14.92 -21.75 6.16
C ILE A 49 -15.94 -21.63 7.31
N PRO A 50 -16.21 -20.43 7.84
CA PRO A 50 -17.15 -20.27 8.93
C PRO A 50 -18.56 -20.78 8.60
N HIS A 51 -19.20 -21.42 9.59
CA HIS A 51 -20.56 -21.93 9.41
C HIS A 51 -21.59 -20.79 9.32
N ASN A 52 -21.48 -19.79 10.20
CA ASN A 52 -22.42 -18.68 10.30
C ASN A 52 -21.82 -17.42 9.67
N LEU A 53 -22.19 -17.17 8.41
CA LEU A 53 -21.70 -16.02 7.65
C LEU A 53 -22.76 -14.91 7.62
N PRO A 54 -22.42 -13.67 8.01
CA PRO A 54 -23.33 -12.53 7.88
C PRO A 54 -23.46 -12.09 6.43
N LEU A 55 -24.50 -11.33 6.09
CA LEU A 55 -24.53 -10.66 4.79
C LEU A 55 -23.50 -9.52 4.78
N ALA A 56 -22.66 -9.49 3.75
CA ALA A 56 -21.60 -8.49 3.60
C ALA A 56 -21.56 -7.93 2.18
N ASP A 57 -21.00 -6.73 2.04
CA ASP A 57 -20.73 -6.10 0.74
C ASP A 57 -19.24 -6.20 0.38
N LEU A 58 -18.37 -6.22 1.40
CA LEU A 58 -16.92 -6.30 1.29
C LEU A 58 -16.36 -7.36 2.25
N ILE A 59 -15.49 -8.24 1.74
CA ILE A 59 -14.64 -9.12 2.55
C ILE A 59 -13.29 -8.45 2.76
N LEU A 60 -12.82 -8.39 4.01
CA LEU A 60 -11.49 -7.90 4.34
C LEU A 60 -10.67 -9.01 4.98
N ALA A 61 -9.68 -9.55 4.26
CA ALA A 61 -8.81 -10.62 4.74
C ALA A 61 -7.46 -10.07 5.19
N VAL A 62 -7.20 -10.03 6.49
CA VAL A 62 -6.04 -9.36 7.09
C VAL A 62 -5.27 -10.26 8.05
N GLY A 63 -3.95 -10.31 7.88
CA GLY A 63 -3.07 -11.17 8.70
C GLY A 63 -3.07 -12.65 8.30
N LEU A 64 -3.80 -13.01 7.24
CA LEU A 64 -3.80 -14.36 6.67
C LEU A 64 -2.56 -14.60 5.80
N SER A 65 -1.97 -15.78 5.94
CA SER A 65 -0.75 -16.19 5.21
C SER A 65 -0.92 -17.56 4.56
N GLY A 66 -0.60 -17.66 3.27
CA GLY A 66 -0.72 -18.92 2.51
C GLY A 66 -2.18 -19.29 2.18
N ASP A 67 -2.40 -20.59 1.99
CA ASP A 67 -3.61 -21.19 1.44
C ASP A 67 -4.88 -20.92 2.24
N ILE A 68 -4.78 -20.49 3.50
CA ILE A 68 -5.97 -20.06 4.26
C ILE A 68 -6.73 -18.93 3.55
N ASN A 69 -6.08 -18.14 2.70
CA ASN A 69 -6.74 -17.11 1.88
C ASN A 69 -7.69 -17.71 0.82
N MET A 70 -7.59 -19.00 0.49
CA MET A 70 -8.49 -19.69 -0.44
C MET A 70 -9.93 -19.80 0.06
N ILE A 71 -10.20 -19.51 1.33
CA ILE A 71 -11.58 -19.42 1.84
C ILE A 71 -12.30 -18.16 1.33
N VAL A 72 -11.56 -17.10 0.95
CA VAL A 72 -12.13 -15.79 0.59
C VAL A 72 -13.17 -15.89 -0.55
N PRO A 73 -12.90 -16.60 -1.67
CA PRO A 73 -13.89 -16.87 -2.71
C PRO A 73 -15.24 -17.41 -2.20
N GLU A 74 -15.21 -18.44 -1.36
CA GLU A 74 -16.43 -19.09 -0.87
C GLU A 74 -17.13 -18.24 0.19
N VAL A 75 -16.37 -17.57 1.06
CA VAL A 75 -16.92 -16.59 2.01
C VAL A 75 -17.60 -15.45 1.26
N ALA A 76 -17.01 -14.90 0.20
CA ALA A 76 -17.62 -13.84 -0.59
C ALA A 76 -18.95 -14.30 -1.22
N ARG A 77 -18.99 -15.49 -1.82
CA ARG A 77 -20.22 -16.07 -2.38
C ARG A 77 -21.32 -16.24 -1.34
N ARG A 78 -21.00 -16.85 -0.19
CA ARG A 78 -21.99 -17.18 0.86
C ARG A 78 -22.48 -15.96 1.64
N THR A 79 -21.68 -14.90 1.73
CA THR A 79 -22.06 -13.62 2.35
C THR A 79 -22.79 -12.69 1.37
N GLY A 80 -22.73 -12.98 0.07
CA GLY A 80 -23.24 -12.11 -1.00
C GLY A 80 -22.32 -10.95 -1.38
N ALA A 81 -21.12 -10.89 -0.81
CA ALA A 81 -20.14 -9.85 -1.11
C ALA A 81 -19.66 -9.97 -2.57
N LYS A 82 -19.49 -8.81 -3.21
CA LYS A 82 -18.97 -8.71 -4.58
C LYS A 82 -17.58 -8.11 -4.66
N SER A 83 -16.99 -7.82 -3.50
CA SER A 83 -15.67 -7.23 -3.40
C SER A 83 -14.87 -7.86 -2.25
N ALA A 84 -13.56 -8.01 -2.44
CA ALA A 84 -12.65 -8.44 -1.39
C ALA A 84 -11.31 -7.71 -1.47
N ILE A 85 -10.74 -7.41 -0.30
CA ILE A 85 -9.39 -6.85 -0.15
C ILE A 85 -8.53 -7.84 0.61
N ILE A 86 -7.40 -8.23 0.01
CA ILE A 86 -6.41 -9.15 0.58
C ILE A 86 -5.03 -8.50 0.52
N PRO A 87 -4.59 -7.76 1.55
CA PRO A 87 -3.33 -7.03 1.49
C PRO A 87 -2.11 -7.95 1.50
N ILE A 88 -1.09 -7.58 0.71
CA ILE A 88 0.19 -8.27 0.66
C ILE A 88 1.19 -7.52 1.54
N TYR A 89 1.75 -8.19 2.54
CA TYR A 89 2.80 -7.67 3.39
C TYR A 89 4.12 -8.42 3.24
N GLY A 90 4.16 -9.55 2.54
CA GLY A 90 5.43 -10.22 2.22
C GLY A 90 5.29 -11.20 1.05
N PRO A 91 6.41 -11.55 0.37
CA PRO A 91 6.39 -12.42 -0.80
C PRO A 91 5.95 -13.85 -0.48
N GLU A 92 6.30 -14.40 0.69
CA GLU A 92 5.89 -15.75 1.11
C GLU A 92 4.42 -15.84 1.52
N GLN A 93 3.86 -14.74 2.05
CA GLN A 93 2.48 -14.70 2.52
C GLN A 93 1.47 -14.89 1.37
N MET A 94 1.72 -14.24 0.24
CA MET A 94 0.77 -14.18 -0.88
C MET A 94 1.53 -14.20 -2.22
N PRO A 95 2.06 -15.36 -2.64
CA PRO A 95 2.77 -15.50 -3.91
C PRO A 95 1.85 -15.22 -5.12
N PRO A 96 2.39 -14.82 -6.29
CA PRO A 96 1.58 -14.53 -7.47
C PRO A 96 0.67 -15.68 -7.92
N GLY A 97 1.14 -16.92 -7.81
CA GLY A 97 0.33 -18.10 -8.14
C GLY A 97 -0.92 -18.23 -7.28
N LEU A 98 -0.80 -17.98 -5.98
CA LEU A 98 -1.95 -18.00 -5.05
C LEU A 98 -2.93 -16.85 -5.34
N GLN A 99 -2.42 -15.65 -5.68
CA GLN A 99 -3.27 -14.52 -6.08
C GLN A 99 -4.11 -14.87 -7.33
N GLN A 100 -3.49 -15.52 -8.31
CA GLN A 100 -4.15 -15.98 -9.52
C GLN A 100 -5.23 -17.02 -9.18
N GLU A 101 -4.90 -18.02 -8.37
CA GLU A 101 -5.82 -19.09 -7.97
C GLU A 101 -7.06 -18.55 -7.22
N ILE A 102 -6.86 -17.63 -6.27
CA ILE A 102 -7.95 -16.95 -5.55
C ILE A 102 -8.85 -16.20 -6.54
N THR A 103 -8.25 -15.48 -7.48
CA THR A 103 -9.00 -14.66 -8.46
C THR A 103 -9.80 -15.54 -9.42
N GLU A 104 -9.20 -16.61 -9.93
CA GLU A 104 -9.85 -17.57 -10.84
C GLU A 104 -11.00 -18.33 -10.15
N SER A 105 -10.91 -18.53 -8.84
CA SER A 105 -11.94 -19.19 -8.02
C SER A 105 -13.19 -18.34 -7.77
N ALA A 106 -13.17 -17.04 -8.05
CA ALA A 106 -14.31 -16.13 -7.88
C ALA A 106 -14.36 -15.04 -8.97
N PRO A 107 -14.63 -15.41 -10.24
CA PRO A 107 -14.60 -14.47 -11.37
C PRO A 107 -15.67 -13.38 -11.30
N ASP A 108 -16.70 -13.57 -10.47
CA ASP A 108 -17.79 -12.63 -10.23
C ASP A 108 -17.59 -11.73 -9.00
N VAL A 109 -16.42 -11.82 -8.34
CA VAL A 109 -16.03 -11.01 -7.19
C VAL A 109 -14.81 -10.16 -7.56
N ARG A 110 -14.87 -8.86 -7.30
CA ARG A 110 -13.73 -7.97 -7.47
C ARG A 110 -12.76 -8.17 -6.30
N ILE A 111 -11.67 -8.88 -6.54
CA ILE A 111 -10.60 -9.09 -5.55
C ILE A 111 -9.42 -8.16 -5.88
N VAL A 112 -8.89 -7.48 -4.86
CA VAL A 112 -7.69 -6.63 -4.97
C VAL A 112 -6.65 -7.01 -3.93
N PHE A 113 -5.38 -6.90 -4.34
CA PHE A 113 -4.22 -7.29 -3.53
C PHE A 113 -3.27 -6.10 -3.31
N PRO A 114 -3.66 -5.10 -2.49
CA PRO A 114 -2.82 -3.92 -2.28
C PRO A 114 -1.48 -4.31 -1.65
N LYS A 115 -0.38 -3.84 -2.26
CA LYS A 115 1.00 -4.13 -1.87
C LYS A 115 1.75 -2.85 -1.51
N PRO A 116 1.94 -2.54 -0.21
CA PRO A 116 1.27 -3.09 0.96
C PRO A 116 -0.13 -2.48 1.16
N PHE A 117 -0.81 -2.79 2.27
CA PHE A 117 -2.19 -2.30 2.47
C PHE A 117 -2.33 -0.76 2.39
N CYS A 118 -1.29 -0.03 2.79
CA CYS A 118 -1.28 1.43 2.70
C CYS A 118 -0.95 1.97 1.29
N SER A 119 -0.93 1.15 0.23
CA SER A 119 -0.93 1.61 -1.17
C SER A 119 -2.30 1.53 -1.84
N LEU A 120 -3.34 1.03 -1.14
CA LEU A 120 -4.69 0.93 -1.70
C LEU A 120 -5.22 2.31 -2.13
N GLU A 121 -5.60 2.41 -3.38
CA GLU A 121 -6.31 3.53 -4.01
C GLU A 121 -7.68 3.08 -4.53
N PRO A 122 -8.60 4.01 -4.83
CA PRO A 122 -9.85 3.68 -5.51
C PRO A 122 -9.60 2.94 -6.83
N VAL A 123 -10.40 1.90 -7.08
CA VAL A 123 -10.27 1.00 -8.23
C VAL A 123 -11.51 0.99 -9.12
N GLY A 124 -12.51 1.85 -8.84
CA GLY A 124 -13.77 1.91 -9.58
C GLY A 124 -14.80 0.87 -9.13
N ASP A 125 -14.59 0.26 -7.96
CA ASP A 125 -15.52 -0.68 -7.35
C ASP A 125 -16.11 -0.06 -6.08
N ALA A 126 -17.44 0.12 -6.03
CA ALA A 126 -18.07 0.96 -5.01
C ALA A 126 -17.75 0.55 -3.55
N PRO A 127 -17.79 -0.73 -3.15
CA PRO A 127 -17.35 -1.14 -1.81
C PRO A 127 -15.87 -0.85 -1.54
N ILE A 128 -14.96 -1.20 -2.47
CA ILE A 128 -13.52 -0.96 -2.29
C ILE A 128 -13.23 0.55 -2.25
N ASP A 129 -13.91 1.35 -3.07
CA ASP A 129 -13.73 2.80 -3.12
C ASP A 129 -14.28 3.49 -1.86
N GLU A 130 -15.41 3.01 -1.30
CA GLU A 130 -15.93 3.47 0.00
C GLU A 130 -14.89 3.18 1.11
N PHE A 131 -14.28 1.99 1.10
CA PHE A 131 -13.19 1.66 2.02
C PHE A 131 -11.96 2.56 1.79
N ALA A 132 -11.53 2.68 0.53
CA ALA A 132 -10.36 3.45 0.10
C ALA A 132 -10.51 4.95 0.35
N SER A 133 -11.74 5.46 0.56
CA SER A 133 -11.95 6.86 0.99
C SER A 133 -11.61 7.09 2.47
N HIS A 134 -11.67 6.06 3.31
CA HIS A 134 -11.38 6.14 4.76
C HIS A 134 -9.97 5.63 5.12
N PHE A 135 -9.53 4.55 4.46
CA PHE A 135 -8.23 3.92 4.72
C PHE A 135 -7.55 3.47 3.44
N GLY A 136 -6.21 3.47 3.43
CA GLY A 136 -5.42 3.06 2.27
C GLY A 136 -4.19 3.94 2.14
N LYS A 137 -3.97 4.47 0.94
CA LYS A 137 -2.90 5.43 0.66
C LYS A 137 -3.03 6.70 1.52
N PRO A 138 -2.06 7.03 2.39
CA PRO A 138 -2.24 8.11 3.35
C PRO A 138 -2.45 9.48 2.70
N VAL A 139 -3.30 10.30 3.31
CA VAL A 139 -3.48 11.72 2.95
C VAL A 139 -3.39 12.54 4.22
N LEU A 140 -2.50 13.52 4.22
CA LEU A 140 -2.24 14.39 5.36
C LEU A 140 -2.58 15.83 5.00
N PHE A 141 -2.97 16.60 6.01
CA PHE A 141 -2.91 18.05 5.98
C PHE A 141 -1.81 18.50 6.93
N ILE A 142 -0.84 19.26 6.44
CA ILE A 142 0.26 19.80 7.25
C ILE A 142 0.24 21.33 7.15
N LYS A 143 0.29 21.99 8.31
CA LYS A 143 0.55 23.43 8.39
C LYS A 143 1.95 23.64 8.93
N SER A 144 2.82 24.27 8.16
CA SER A 144 4.18 24.62 8.56
C SER A 144 4.49 26.11 8.37
N ASP A 145 5.55 26.56 9.04
CA ASP A 145 6.29 27.79 8.76
C ASP A 145 7.68 27.59 9.38
N ARG A 146 8.59 27.04 8.56
CA ARG A 146 9.89 26.44 8.94
C ARG A 146 9.79 25.21 9.83
N PHE A 147 8.83 25.19 10.74
CA PHE A 147 8.49 24.08 11.62
C PHE A 147 7.04 23.67 11.44
N ILE A 148 6.75 22.39 11.61
CA ILE A 148 5.40 21.84 11.58
C ILE A 148 4.60 22.32 12.80
N LYS A 149 3.51 23.04 12.53
CA LYS A 149 2.59 23.58 13.53
C LYS A 149 1.36 22.70 13.74
N LYS A 150 0.94 21.96 12.71
CA LYS A 150 -0.23 21.08 12.74
C LYS A 150 -0.08 19.94 11.74
N VAL A 151 -0.54 18.74 12.12
CA VAL A 151 -0.70 17.59 11.23
C VAL A 151 -2.07 16.99 11.47
N GLU A 152 -2.85 16.81 10.42
CA GLU A 152 -4.13 16.10 10.45
C GLU A 152 -4.09 14.93 9.48
N VAL A 153 -4.60 13.78 9.91
CA VAL A 153 -4.74 12.59 9.07
C VAL A 153 -6.12 12.63 8.43
N LEU A 154 -6.18 12.90 7.13
CA LEU A 154 -7.43 12.91 6.36
C LEU A 154 -7.80 11.48 5.92
N ARG A 155 -6.78 10.69 5.56
CA ARG A 155 -6.89 9.26 5.28
C ARG A 155 -5.64 8.56 5.80
N GLY A 156 -5.81 7.45 6.51
CA GLY A 156 -4.70 6.73 7.16
C GLY A 156 -4.44 5.36 6.57
N ALA A 157 -3.23 4.84 6.79
CA ALA A 157 -2.95 3.43 6.61
C ALA A 157 -3.89 2.58 7.47
N PRO A 158 -4.44 1.46 6.97
CA PRO A 158 -5.39 0.63 7.72
C PRO A 158 -4.85 0.08 9.04
N CYS A 159 -3.54 -0.13 9.17
CA CYS A 159 -2.91 -0.59 10.41
C CYS A 159 -2.80 0.51 11.48
N GLY A 160 -2.94 1.79 11.11
CA GLY A 160 -2.80 2.93 12.00
C GLY A 160 -1.38 3.54 12.04
N SER A 161 -0.45 3.07 11.20
CA SER A 161 0.91 3.63 11.13
C SER A 161 0.92 5.13 10.82
N THR A 162 0.03 5.60 9.94
CA THR A 162 -0.10 7.04 9.62
C THR A 162 -0.43 7.88 10.85
N ASN A 163 -1.37 7.42 11.70
CA ASN A 163 -1.74 8.11 12.93
C ASN A 163 -0.56 8.17 13.92
N TYR A 164 0.18 7.06 14.05
CA TYR A 164 1.38 7.02 14.87
C TYR A 164 2.46 8.01 14.38
N ILE A 165 2.72 8.02 13.06
CA ILE A 165 3.73 8.88 12.45
C ILE A 165 3.33 10.36 12.57
N ALA A 166 2.09 10.70 12.26
CA ALA A 166 1.57 12.07 12.31
C ALA A 166 1.74 12.72 13.69
N ARG A 167 1.49 11.98 14.78
CA ARG A 167 1.72 12.46 16.16
C ARG A 167 3.17 12.84 16.43
N GLY A 168 4.11 12.20 15.74
CA GLY A 168 5.52 12.42 15.93
C GLY A 168 6.13 13.54 15.08
N LEU A 169 5.38 14.12 14.15
CA LEU A 169 5.87 15.16 13.22
C LEU A 169 5.71 16.58 13.78
N TRP A 170 4.93 16.77 14.83
CA TRP A 170 4.73 18.08 15.44
C TRP A 170 6.06 18.71 15.90
N SER A 171 6.24 20.01 15.63
CA SER A 171 7.43 20.80 15.98
C SER A 171 8.75 20.38 15.29
N MET A 172 8.72 19.49 14.30
CA MET A 172 9.90 19.21 13.47
C MET A 172 10.11 20.29 12.40
N PRO A 173 11.37 20.54 11.97
CA PRO A 173 11.64 21.27 10.73
C PRO A 173 10.91 20.64 9.54
N GLU A 174 10.35 21.48 8.64
CA GLU A 174 9.57 20.99 7.51
C GLU A 174 10.40 20.18 6.49
N ASP A 175 11.68 20.51 6.34
CA ASP A 175 12.63 19.82 5.47
C ASP A 175 13.12 18.47 6.03
N GLU A 176 13.02 18.25 7.34
CA GLU A 176 13.31 16.96 7.98
C GLU A 176 12.11 16.00 8.00
N ALA A 177 10.90 16.51 7.76
CA ALA A 177 9.65 15.78 7.98
C ALA A 177 9.57 14.47 7.18
N GLU A 178 10.04 14.49 5.93
CA GLU A 178 10.07 13.33 5.04
C GLU A 178 10.93 12.18 5.60
N LEU A 179 12.14 12.51 6.05
CA LEU A 179 13.06 11.54 6.64
C LEU A 179 12.51 11.03 7.98
N GLN A 180 12.00 11.94 8.81
CA GLN A 180 11.46 11.60 10.13
C GLN A 180 10.21 10.72 10.04
N ALA A 181 9.35 10.93 9.04
CA ALA A 181 8.20 10.06 8.80
C ALA A 181 8.63 8.61 8.49
N THR A 182 9.68 8.46 7.69
CA THR A 182 10.25 7.14 7.35
C THR A 182 10.86 6.46 8.57
N GLN A 183 11.64 7.19 9.38
CA GLN A 183 12.23 6.64 10.61
C GLN A 183 11.16 6.21 11.62
N LYS A 184 10.08 6.98 11.74
CA LYS A 184 8.96 6.61 12.61
C LYS A 184 8.25 5.36 12.11
N LEU A 185 8.11 5.16 10.81
CA LEU A 185 7.56 3.91 10.29
C LEU A 185 8.41 2.69 10.71
N HIS A 186 9.74 2.83 10.75
CA HIS A 186 10.64 1.76 11.22
C HIS A 186 10.49 1.47 12.73
N ASN A 187 10.05 2.46 13.51
CA ASN A 187 9.78 2.29 14.94
C ASN A 187 8.35 1.80 15.24
N TYR A 188 7.48 1.79 14.22
CA TYR A 188 6.14 1.26 14.32
C TYR A 188 6.18 -0.26 14.04
N PRO A 189 5.36 -1.09 14.73
CA PRO A 189 5.33 -2.55 14.51
C PRO A 189 4.66 -2.91 13.17
N CYS A 190 5.23 -2.46 12.06
CA CYS A 190 4.71 -2.72 10.72
C CYS A 190 4.79 -4.20 10.40
N ASN A 191 3.78 -4.72 9.70
CA ASN A 191 3.79 -6.10 9.22
C ASN A 191 4.44 -6.26 7.85
N ALA A 192 4.73 -5.15 7.18
CA ALA A 192 5.41 -5.18 5.89
C ALA A 192 6.80 -5.79 6.06
N SER A 193 7.07 -6.84 5.31
CA SER A 193 8.31 -7.60 5.33
C SER A 193 9.48 -6.73 4.85
N THR A 194 10.64 -7.01 5.45
CA THR A 194 11.96 -6.52 5.04
C THR A 194 12.63 -7.42 4.01
N ASP A 195 12.01 -8.54 3.65
CA ASP A 195 12.50 -9.41 2.58
C ASP A 195 12.24 -8.75 1.23
N THR A 196 13.21 -8.90 0.32
CA THR A 196 13.06 -8.43 -1.05
C THR A 196 11.96 -9.23 -1.74
N ASP A 197 10.95 -8.54 -2.24
CA ASP A 197 9.90 -9.13 -3.06
C ASP A 197 10.35 -9.14 -4.54
N PRO A 198 10.54 -10.32 -5.14
CA PRO A 198 11.04 -10.43 -6.52
C PRO A 198 10.12 -9.78 -7.56
N SER A 199 8.83 -9.59 -7.26
CA SER A 199 7.88 -8.97 -8.19
C SER A 199 8.04 -7.46 -8.32
N VAL A 200 8.74 -6.81 -7.37
CA VAL A 200 8.93 -5.35 -7.35
C VAL A 200 10.39 -4.94 -7.21
N GLY A 201 11.30 -5.86 -6.93
CA GLY A 201 12.74 -5.58 -6.77
C GLY A 201 13.09 -4.79 -5.49
N ASP A 202 12.15 -4.69 -4.56
CA ASP A 202 12.27 -3.94 -3.30
C ASP A 202 11.47 -4.64 -2.18
N THR A 203 11.48 -4.10 -0.96
CA THR A 203 10.78 -4.68 0.19
C THR A 203 9.39 -4.07 0.37
N SER A 204 8.45 -4.82 0.96
CA SER A 204 7.12 -4.28 1.30
C SER A 204 7.22 -3.11 2.30
N MET A 205 8.22 -3.13 3.18
CA MET A 205 8.47 -2.06 4.14
C MET A 205 8.96 -0.76 3.47
N HIS A 206 9.79 -0.87 2.44
CA HIS A 206 10.18 0.28 1.62
C HIS A 206 8.98 0.84 0.84
N LEU A 207 8.16 -0.02 0.23
CA LEU A 207 6.92 0.43 -0.41
C LEU A 207 6.00 1.18 0.56
N ALA A 208 5.81 0.68 1.79
CA ALA A 208 5.08 1.37 2.84
C ALA A 208 5.69 2.74 3.20
N SER A 209 7.03 2.80 3.24
CA SER A 209 7.78 4.04 3.49
C SER A 209 7.53 5.07 2.39
N TYR A 210 7.47 4.64 1.12
CA TYR A 210 7.20 5.54 0.00
C TYR A 210 5.80 6.16 0.10
N GLN A 211 4.79 5.41 0.56
CA GLN A 211 3.42 5.93 0.73
C GLN A 211 3.34 7.05 1.77
N ILE A 212 4.03 6.91 2.91
CA ILE A 212 4.04 7.97 3.92
C ILE A 212 4.92 9.16 3.53
N LYS A 213 6.04 8.92 2.82
CA LYS A 213 6.85 10.00 2.25
C LYS A 213 6.02 10.85 1.30
N GLU A 214 5.32 10.22 0.36
CA GLU A 214 4.44 10.92 -0.58
C GLU A 214 3.41 11.77 0.14
N ALA A 215 2.73 11.19 1.15
CA ALA A 215 1.72 11.92 1.91
C ALA A 215 2.28 13.15 2.62
N VAL A 216 3.50 13.08 3.16
CA VAL A 216 4.19 14.22 3.78
C VAL A 216 4.59 15.26 2.74
N LYS A 217 5.22 14.83 1.64
CA LYS A 217 5.66 15.70 0.54
C LYS A 217 4.49 16.50 -0.03
N ARG A 218 3.39 15.81 -0.42
CA ARG A 218 2.18 16.45 -0.93
C ARG A 218 1.55 17.41 0.08
N ALA A 219 1.53 17.04 1.36
CA ALA A 219 0.96 17.90 2.40
C ALA A 219 1.81 19.15 2.70
N LEU A 220 3.11 19.10 2.46
CA LEU A 220 4.02 20.25 2.56
C LEU A 220 4.08 21.08 1.27
N GLY A 221 3.70 20.50 0.13
CA GLY A 221 3.78 21.12 -1.19
C GLY A 221 5.16 21.03 -1.85
N PHE A 222 6.09 20.26 -1.27
CA PHE A 222 7.41 20.06 -1.86
C PHE A 222 8.04 18.73 -1.45
N ALA A 223 9.00 18.25 -2.24
CA ALA A 223 9.96 17.20 -1.86
C ALA A 223 11.36 17.80 -1.65
N VAL A 224 12.17 17.18 -0.78
CA VAL A 224 13.57 17.61 -0.56
C VAL A 224 14.58 16.79 -1.36
N LYS A 225 14.15 15.65 -1.91
CA LYS A 225 14.98 14.71 -2.65
C LYS A 225 14.16 13.91 -3.63
N SER A 226 14.65 13.79 -4.87
CA SER A 226 14.00 13.00 -5.93
C SER A 226 15.03 12.49 -6.93
N ALA A 227 14.65 11.44 -7.67
CA ALA A 227 15.28 11.14 -8.94
C ALA A 227 14.87 12.18 -9.98
N VAL A 228 15.80 12.59 -10.82
CA VAL A 228 15.63 13.57 -11.90
C VAL A 228 16.18 12.97 -13.19
N VAL A 229 15.48 13.22 -14.30
CA VAL A 229 15.87 12.78 -15.64
C VAL A 229 16.61 13.92 -16.35
N ASP A 230 17.78 13.61 -16.90
CA ASP A 230 18.48 14.47 -17.84
C ASP A 230 17.88 14.28 -19.25
N SER A 231 17.12 15.26 -19.72
CA SER A 231 16.44 15.22 -21.03
C SER A 231 17.40 15.26 -22.21
N GLU A 232 18.64 15.71 -22.04
CA GLU A 232 19.64 15.72 -23.13
C GLU A 232 20.26 14.33 -23.32
N ILE A 233 20.32 13.52 -22.26
CA ILE A 233 20.85 12.16 -22.28
C ILE A 233 19.74 11.12 -22.52
N CYS A 234 18.55 11.34 -21.96
CA CYS A 234 17.44 10.41 -22.05
C CYS A 234 16.97 10.23 -23.50
N ASN A 235 16.90 8.98 -23.95
CA ASN A 235 16.47 8.65 -25.31
C ASN A 235 15.77 7.28 -25.35
N LEU A 236 14.45 7.30 -25.55
CA LEU A 236 13.61 6.10 -25.58
C LEU A 236 13.90 5.18 -26.77
N ASP A 237 14.49 5.67 -27.87
CA ASP A 237 14.89 4.82 -28.99
C ASP A 237 16.09 3.92 -28.66
N LYS A 238 16.81 4.22 -27.56
CA LYS A 238 18.03 3.52 -27.14
C LYS A 238 17.84 2.70 -25.87
N CYS A 239 16.62 2.59 -25.36
CA CYS A 239 16.31 1.82 -24.16
C CYS A 239 14.94 1.15 -24.30
N GLN A 240 14.56 0.29 -23.37
CA GLN A 240 13.25 -0.36 -23.33
C GLN A 240 12.46 0.08 -22.09
N GLU A 241 12.54 1.36 -21.72
CA GLU A 241 11.84 1.93 -20.56
C GLU A 241 12.19 1.21 -19.25
N GLU A 242 13.46 0.80 -19.09
CA GLU A 242 13.94 0.04 -17.94
C GLU A 242 13.65 0.76 -16.62
N CYS A 243 13.72 2.09 -16.59
CA CYS A 243 13.36 2.90 -15.43
C CYS A 243 11.88 2.72 -15.01
N ILE A 244 10.95 2.69 -15.96
CA ILE A 244 9.51 2.47 -15.72
C ILE A 244 9.30 1.02 -15.27
N LYS A 245 9.88 0.06 -16.00
CA LYS A 245 9.72 -1.38 -15.76
C LYS A 245 10.35 -1.87 -14.45
N SER A 246 11.29 -1.12 -13.87
CA SER A 246 11.98 -1.47 -12.63
C SER A 246 11.53 -0.65 -11.42
N CYS A 247 10.75 0.42 -11.61
CA CYS A 247 10.33 1.26 -10.49
C CYS A 247 9.35 0.49 -9.59
N PRO A 248 9.67 0.28 -8.29
CA PRO A 248 8.81 -0.51 -7.41
C PRO A 248 7.42 0.08 -7.24
N GLN A 249 7.28 1.41 -7.30
CA GLN A 249 5.99 2.09 -7.22
C GLN A 249 5.16 1.88 -8.49
N VAL A 250 5.78 1.92 -9.68
CA VAL A 250 5.11 1.62 -10.95
C VAL A 250 4.65 0.16 -11.00
N LEU A 251 5.48 -0.76 -10.51
CA LEU A 251 5.16 -2.19 -10.47
C LEU A 251 3.98 -2.54 -9.54
N ILE A 252 3.63 -1.67 -8.58
CA ILE A 252 2.42 -1.79 -7.76
C ILE A 252 1.26 -0.92 -8.27
N GLY A 253 1.38 -0.33 -9.45
CA GLY A 253 0.31 0.42 -10.13
C GLY A 253 0.26 1.92 -9.85
N LEU A 254 1.35 2.52 -9.35
CA LEU A 254 1.42 3.97 -9.08
C LEU A 254 2.19 4.73 -10.17
N ASP A 255 1.72 5.92 -10.51
CA ASP A 255 2.29 6.78 -11.55
C ASP A 255 3.54 7.53 -11.06
N THR A 256 4.62 6.81 -10.74
CA THR A 256 5.88 7.43 -10.26
C THR A 256 6.81 7.84 -11.39
N ILE A 257 6.88 7.02 -12.44
CA ILE A 257 7.63 7.32 -13.66
C ILE A 257 6.68 7.16 -14.83
N THR A 258 6.45 8.24 -15.56
CA THR A 258 5.49 8.30 -16.67
C THR A 258 6.13 8.94 -17.90
N LEU A 259 5.46 8.86 -19.04
CA LEU A 259 5.78 9.67 -20.22
C LEU A 259 4.88 10.90 -20.24
N ASP A 260 5.45 12.07 -20.48
CA ASP A 260 4.69 13.30 -20.70
C ASP A 260 4.08 13.37 -22.12
N GLY A 261 3.42 14.48 -22.43
CA GLY A 261 2.77 14.70 -23.73
C GLY A 261 3.73 14.76 -24.93
N ASP A 262 5.02 15.01 -24.68
CA ASP A 262 6.08 15.04 -25.69
C ASP A 262 6.84 13.71 -25.75
N GLY A 263 6.43 12.71 -24.95
CA GLY A 263 7.06 11.40 -24.88
C GLY A 263 8.37 11.39 -24.09
N GLN A 264 8.62 12.39 -23.24
CA GLN A 264 9.78 12.40 -22.35
C GLN A 264 9.46 11.71 -21.03
N VAL A 265 10.47 11.05 -20.45
CA VAL A 265 10.34 10.40 -19.14
C VAL A 265 10.31 11.47 -18.05
N VAL A 266 9.27 11.44 -17.23
CA VAL A 266 9.08 12.30 -16.06
C VAL A 266 8.97 11.45 -14.82
N ILE A 267 9.62 11.89 -13.73
CA ILE A 267 9.54 11.26 -12.41
C ILE A 267 8.79 12.22 -11.48
N ASP A 268 7.69 11.77 -10.87
CA ASP A 268 6.94 12.57 -9.89
C ASP A 268 7.75 12.65 -8.57
N PRO A 269 8.24 13.83 -8.17
CA PRO A 269 9.00 13.98 -6.94
C PRO A 269 8.20 13.68 -5.67
N ALA A 270 6.86 13.74 -5.73
CA ALA A 270 5.99 13.37 -4.62
C ALA A 270 6.04 11.86 -4.34
N THR A 271 5.87 11.03 -5.36
CA THR A 271 5.80 9.56 -5.24
C THR A 271 7.19 8.91 -5.24
N CYS A 272 8.22 9.59 -5.76
CA CYS A 272 9.58 9.08 -5.80
C CYS A 272 10.11 8.72 -4.40
N GLY A 273 10.45 7.44 -4.21
CA GLY A 273 11.02 6.92 -2.97
C GLY A 273 12.53 7.11 -2.82
N TYR A 274 13.21 7.63 -3.85
CA TYR A 274 14.68 7.77 -4.00
C TYR A 274 15.47 6.46 -3.78
N CYS A 275 14.94 5.32 -4.21
CA CYS A 275 15.54 3.99 -4.02
C CYS A 275 16.72 3.66 -4.95
N GLU A 276 17.01 4.54 -5.92
CA GLU A 276 18.09 4.40 -6.90
C GLU A 276 17.97 3.21 -7.87
N ILE A 277 16.86 2.46 -7.88
CA ILE A 277 16.66 1.33 -8.79
C ILE A 277 16.65 1.81 -10.25
N CYS A 278 15.84 2.82 -10.58
CA CYS A 278 15.78 3.35 -11.95
C CYS A 278 17.12 3.93 -12.44
N LEU A 279 17.96 4.45 -11.54
CA LEU A 279 19.32 4.90 -11.88
C LEU A 279 20.20 3.73 -12.31
N LYS A 280 20.16 2.62 -11.56
CA LYS A 280 20.97 1.42 -11.83
C LYS A 280 20.53 0.70 -13.12
N GLU A 281 19.24 0.75 -13.40
CA GLU A 281 18.64 0.09 -14.56
C GLU A 281 18.69 0.94 -15.84
N CYS A 282 18.96 2.25 -15.75
CA CYS A 282 19.03 3.13 -16.92
C CYS A 282 20.31 2.86 -17.74
N PRO A 283 20.22 2.31 -18.96
CA PRO A 283 21.41 1.97 -19.75
C PRO A 283 22.16 3.22 -20.26
N LEU A 284 21.51 4.38 -20.25
CA LEU A 284 22.07 5.66 -20.71
C LEU A 284 22.66 6.48 -19.58
N ASN A 285 22.49 6.07 -18.31
CA ASN A 285 22.83 6.87 -17.12
C ASN A 285 22.17 8.27 -17.15
N ALA A 286 20.94 8.36 -17.66
CA ALA A 286 20.20 9.61 -17.82
C ALA A 286 19.45 10.05 -16.54
N ILE A 287 19.63 9.35 -15.42
CA ILE A 287 18.90 9.62 -14.18
C ILE A 287 19.92 9.84 -13.06
N SER A 288 19.71 10.89 -12.27
CA SER A 288 20.48 11.20 -11.06
C SER A 288 19.54 11.37 -9.85
N ILE A 289 20.09 11.30 -8.65
CA ILE A 289 19.38 11.69 -7.42
C ILE A 289 19.82 13.11 -7.07
N GLU A 290 18.86 14.01 -7.00
CA GLU A 290 19.10 15.41 -6.68
C GLU A 290 18.48 15.75 -5.32
N THR A 291 19.19 16.59 -4.56
CA THR A 291 18.69 17.16 -3.31
C THR A 291 18.40 18.64 -3.53
N GLY A 292 17.19 19.07 -3.21
CA GLY A 292 16.71 20.42 -3.52
C GLY A 292 15.23 20.54 -3.18
N ARG A 293 14.66 21.72 -3.36
CA ARG A 293 13.23 21.95 -3.12
C ARG A 293 12.45 21.76 -4.43
N PHE A 294 11.78 20.63 -4.56
CA PHE A 294 10.93 20.29 -5.71
C PHE A 294 9.48 20.62 -5.37
N GLU A 295 8.91 21.69 -5.94
CA GLU A 295 7.52 22.09 -5.70
C GLU A 295 6.53 21.11 -6.37
N LEU A 296 5.36 20.92 -5.74
CA LEU A 296 4.32 19.92 -6.09
C LEU A 296 2.96 20.55 -6.43
#